data_AF-S6TC85-F1
#
_entry.id   AF-S6TC85-F1
#
_cell.length_a   1.000
_cell.length_b   1.000
_cell.length_c   1.000
_cell.angle_alpha   90.00
_cell.angle_beta   90.00
_cell.angle_gamma   90.00
#
_symmetry.space_group_name_H-M   'P 1'
#
loop_
_entity.id
_entity.type
_entity.pdbx_description
1 polymer ?
#
loop_
_entity_poly.entity_id
_entity_poly.type
_entity_poly.pdbx_seq_one_letter_code
_entity_poly.pdbx_strand_id
1 'polypeptide(L)' 'MVLNVLRGLNFSVRSGECLVLSGQSGAGKSTLLRTLYGNYLPAAG' A
#
# COMPACT_ATOMS: atom_id res chain seq x y z
N MET A 1 -4.95 1.37 -17.09
CA MET A 1 -3.49 1.20 -16.94
C MET A 1 -3.23 0.65 -15.54
N VAL A 2 -2.46 -0.43 -15.41
CA VAL A 2 -2.14 -1.06 -14.11
C VAL A 2 -0.73 -0.65 -13.69
N LEU A 3 -0.56 -0.15 -12.46
CA LEU A 3 0.73 0.26 -11.90
C LEU A 3 1.35 -0.90 -11.08
N ASN A 4 2.42 -1.50 -11.60
CA ASN A 4 3.08 -2.64 -10.96
C ASN A 4 4.14 -2.22 -9.92
N VAL A 5 3.71 -1.47 -8.91
CA VAL A 5 4.58 -0.87 -7.88
C VAL A 5 4.63 -1.71 -6.59
N LEU A 6 3.55 -2.42 -6.28
CA LEU A 6 3.41 -3.23 -5.07
C LEU A 6 3.41 -4.71 -5.44
N ARG A 7 4.15 -5.55 -4.71
CA ARG A 7 4.23 -7.00 -4.99
C ARG A 7 4.21 -7.79 -3.69
N GLY A 8 3.32 -8.77 -3.60
CA GLY A 8 3.29 -9.75 -2.50
C GLY A 8 3.15 -9.13 -1.10
N LEU A 9 2.44 -8.02 -0.97
CA LEU A 9 2.26 -7.37 0.33
C LEU A 9 1.17 -8.08 1.13
N ASN A 10 1.51 -8.48 2.35
CA ASN A 10 0.55 -9.02 3.32
C ASN A 10 0.81 -8.37 4.68
N PHE A 11 -0.20 -7.68 5.23
CA PHE A 11 -0.15 -7.10 6.57
C PHE A 11 -1.56 -7.00 7.13
N SER A 12 -1.66 -6.98 8.46
CA SER A 12 -2.91 -6.79 9.20
C SER A 12 -2.71 -5.68 10.22
N VAL A 13 -3.71 -4.82 10.39
CA VAL A 13 -3.71 -3.76 11.40
C VAL A 13 -4.99 -3.89 12.22
N ARG A 14 -4.87 -3.81 13.54
CA ARG A 14 -6.01 -3.83 14.46
C ARG A 14 -6.49 -2.42 14.77
N SER A 15 -7.73 -2.31 15.26
CA SER A 15 -8.26 -1.05 15.75
C SER A 15 -7.38 -0.49 16.88
N GLY A 16 -6.97 0.78 16.75
CA GLY A 16 -6.09 1.44 17.71
C GLY A 16 -4.60 1.22 17.49
N GLU A 17 -4.18 0.40 16.52
CA GLU A 17 -2.76 0.24 16.17
C GLU A 17 -2.29 1.36 15.23
N CYS A 18 -1.08 1.87 15.48
CA CYS A 18 -0.39 2.80 14.58
C CYS A 18 0.65 2.05 13.74
N LEU A 19 0.43 1.97 12.42
CA LEU A 19 1.36 1.34 11.48
C LEU A 19 2.22 2.41 10.80
N VAL A 20 3.54 2.22 10.82
CA VAL A 20 4.49 3.06 10.08
C VAL A 20 4.93 2.37 8.79
N LEU A 21 4.68 3.02 7.66
CA LEU A 21 5.23 2.60 6.37
C LEU A 21 6.61 3.23 6.17
N SER A 22 7.66 2.43 6.37
CA SER A 22 9.06 2.83 6.23
C SER A 22 9.64 2.37 4.88
N GLY A 23 10.62 3.10 4.34
CA GLY A 23 11.37 2.71 3.14
C GLY A 23 11.86 3.90 2.32
N GLN A 24 12.73 3.65 1.34
CA GLN A 24 13.30 4.69 0.47
C GLN A 24 12.23 5.39 -0.41
N SER A 25 12.51 6.61 -0.85
CA SER A 25 11.65 7.30 -1.83
C SER A 25 11.50 6.43 -3.09
N GLY A 26 10.28 6.35 -3.63
CA GLY A 26 9.97 5.48 -4.77
C GLY A 26 9.60 4.03 -4.43
N ALA A 27 9.78 3.57 -3.18
CA ALA A 27 9.43 2.19 -2.77
C ALA A 27 7.93 1.84 -2.77
N GLY A 28 7.05 2.75 -3.22
CA GLY A 28 5.61 2.48 -3.33
C GLY A 28 4.76 2.82 -2.09
N LYS A 29 5.32 3.42 -1.04
CA LYS A 29 4.58 3.81 0.19
C LYS A 29 3.33 4.65 -0.10
N SER A 30 3.49 5.75 -0.84
CA SER A 30 2.36 6.62 -1.20
C SER A 30 1.37 5.92 -2.14
N THR A 31 1.84 5.01 -2.99
CA THR A 31 0.98 4.19 -3.83
C THR A 31 0.12 3.25 -2.99
N LEU A 32 0.71 2.56 -2.00
CA LEU A 32 -0.01 1.71 -1.06
C LEU A 32 -1.09 2.48 -0.30
N LEU A 33 -0.74 3.64 0.25
CA LEU A 33 -1.72 4.50 0.94
C LEU A 33 -2.86 4.92 0.00
N ARG A 34 -2.54 5.34 -1.23
CA ARG A 34 -3.56 5.71 -2.23
C ARG A 34 -4.46 4.53 -2.61
N THR A 35 -3.91 3.32 -2.72
CA THR A 35 -4.70 2.10 -2.96
C THR A 35 -5.65 1.81 -1.79
N LEU A 36 -5.16 1.92 -0.54
CA LEU A 36 -6.00 1.75 0.67
C LEU A 36 -7.12 2.79 0.76
N TYR A 37 -6.86 4.03 0.35
CA TYR A 37 -7.87 5.09 0.28
C TYR A 37 -8.81 4.98 -0.93
N GLY A 38 -8.67 3.95 -1.78
CA GLY A 38 -9.52 3.75 -2.96
C GLY A 38 -9.19 4.65 -4.15
N ASN A 39 -8.09 5.40 -4.12
CA ASN A 39 -7.65 6.24 -5.24
C ASN A 39 -7.08 5.40 -6.40
N TYR A 40 -6.55 4.22 -6.10
CA TYR A 40 -6.11 3.23 -7.08
C TYR A 40 -6.74 1.89 -6.79
N LEU A 41 -7.18 1.21 -7.85
CA LEU A 41 -7.64 -0.17 -7.73
C LEU A 41 -6.42 -1.11 -7.66
N PRO A 42 -6.41 -2.08 -6.72
CA PRO A 42 -5.39 -3.11 -6.71
C PRO A 42 -5.50 -3.94 -8.00
N ALA A 43 -4.36 -4.36 -8.55
CA ALA A 43 -4.33 -5.21 -9.72
C ALA A 43 -4.84 -6.63 -9.42
N ALA A 44 -4.64 -7.07 -8.17
CA ALA A 44 -5.06 -8.33 -7.60
C ALA A 44 -5.13 -8.16 -6.07
N GLY A 45 -5.89 -9.01 -5.39
CA GLY A 45 -6.04 -9.03 -3.94
C GLY A 45 -6.30 -10.44 -3.45
#